data_AF-A0A9J5XW06-F1
#
_entry.id   AF-A0A9J5XW06-F1
#
_cell.length_a   1.000
_cell.length_b   1.000
_cell.length_c   1.000
_cell.angle_alpha   90.00
_cell.angle_beta   90.00
_cell.angle_gamma   90.00
#
_symmetry.space_group_name_H-M   'P 1'
#
loop_
_entity.id
_entity.type
_entity.pdbx_description
1 polymer ?
#
loop_
_entity_poly.entity_id
_entity_poly.type
_entity_poly.pdbx_seq_one_letter_code
_entity_poly.pdbx_strand_id
1 'polypeptide(L)'
;MNSVYFLVLIDETRDIVNARLEVWRQALEAKGFRLSRTKTEYLRCKFSDVVEEADVEVRLATQIIPKRESFKYLGSVIQGSGDIDEDVTHRIGVSWMKWRLASGVLCDKKIPSRLKGKFYRVVVRPTLLYGAECWPVKNAHVQKLHVAEMRMLRWMCGHTRSDKIRNEVIREKVGVASVVNKLREARLRWFGHVREALSSPVRSA
;
A
#
# COMPACT_ATOMS: atom_id res chain seq x y z
N MET A 1 24.74 8.57 11.67
CA MET A 1 23.35 8.27 11.25
C MET A 1 22.92 7.00 11.96
N ASN A 2 21.91 7.05 12.83
CA ASN A 2 21.35 5.83 13.42
C ASN A 2 20.43 5.19 12.38
N SER A 3 20.92 4.16 11.70
CA SER A 3 20.11 3.37 10.78
C SER A 3 19.04 2.61 11.56
N VAL A 4 17.78 2.92 11.31
CA VAL A 4 16.63 2.19 11.87
C VAL A 4 16.20 1.15 10.83
N TYR A 5 16.34 -0.12 11.18
CA TYR A 5 15.89 -1.24 10.35
C TYR A 5 14.48 -1.67 10.75
N PHE A 6 13.66 -2.02 9.77
CA PHE A 6 12.35 -2.61 9.99
C PHE A 6 12.43 -4.11 9.67
N LEU A 7 12.11 -4.95 10.66
CA LEU A 7 12.03 -6.39 10.53
C LEU A 7 10.58 -6.80 10.78
N VAL A 8 10.08 -7.76 10.01
CA VAL A 8 8.78 -8.39 10.24
C VAL A 8 9.02 -9.88 10.44
N LEU A 9 8.51 -10.41 11.55
CA LEU A 9 8.49 -11.84 11.84
C LEU A 9 7.07 -12.35 11.59
N ILE A 10 6.94 -13.46 10.86
CA ILE A 10 5.66 -14.05 10.48
C ILE A 10 5.71 -15.54 10.83
N ASP A 11 4.76 -15.97 11.65
CA ASP A 11 4.57 -17.36 12.07
C ASP A 11 3.10 -17.64 12.34
N GLU A 12 2.76 -18.93 12.40
CA GLU A 12 1.39 -19.42 12.54
C GLU A 12 0.84 -19.27 13.96
N THR A 13 1.70 -19.36 14.99
CA THR A 13 1.30 -19.30 16.40
C THR A 13 2.09 -18.26 17.19
N ARG A 14 1.47 -17.75 18.25
CA ARG A 14 2.07 -16.73 19.13
C ARG A 14 3.29 -17.25 19.89
N ASP A 15 3.31 -18.55 20.22
CA ASP A 15 4.45 -19.18 20.88
C ASP A 15 5.69 -19.21 19.98
N ILE A 16 5.52 -19.53 18.70
CA ILE A 16 6.61 -19.52 17.73
C ILE A 16 7.12 -18.08 17.54
N VAL A 17 6.20 -17.10 17.46
CA VAL A 17 6.57 -15.68 17.39
C VAL A 17 7.40 -15.27 18.62
N ASN A 18 6.96 -15.62 19.83
CA ASN A 18 7.68 -15.32 21.07
C ASN A 18 9.08 -15.95 21.09
N ALA A 19 9.19 -17.23 20.73
CA ALA A 19 10.47 -17.93 20.67
C ALA A 19 11.43 -17.28 19.65
N ARG A 20 10.94 -16.98 18.44
CA ARG A 20 11.75 -16.31 17.41
C ARG A 20 12.13 -14.89 17.79
N LEU A 21 11.22 -14.14 18.41
CA LEU A 21 11.48 -12.78 18.84
C LEU A 21 12.60 -12.73 19.88
N GLU A 22 12.68 -13.71 20.78
CA GLU A 22 13.78 -13.84 21.74
C GLU A 22 15.11 -14.21 21.06
N VAL A 23 15.09 -15.16 20.10
CA VAL A 23 16.28 -15.49 19.30
C VAL A 23 16.81 -14.26 18.56
N TRP A 24 15.91 -13.50 17.91
CA TRP A 24 16.28 -12.27 17.21
C TRP A 24 16.78 -11.19 18.17
N ARG A 25 16.17 -11.03 19.34
CA ARG A 25 16.63 -10.10 20.37
C ARG A 25 18.08 -10.39 20.76
N GLN A 26 18.39 -11.65 21.11
CA GLN A 26 19.74 -12.06 21.50
C GLN A 26 20.75 -11.88 20.37
N ALA A 27 20.41 -12.30 19.15
CA ALA A 27 21.28 -12.16 17.98
C ALA A 27 21.59 -10.70 17.64
N LEU A 28 20.59 -9.82 17.73
CA LEU A 28 20.74 -8.39 17.49
C LEU A 28 21.56 -7.71 18.59
N GLU A 29 21.30 -8.03 19.86
CA GLU A 29 22.05 -7.51 21.00
C GLU A 29 23.52 -7.94 20.97
N ALA A 30 23.81 -9.18 20.58
CA ALA A 30 25.17 -9.68 20.38
C ALA A 30 25.93 -8.92 19.27
N LYS A 31 25.20 -8.26 18.36
CA LYS A 31 25.75 -7.40 17.30
C LYS A 31 25.65 -5.90 17.64
N GLY A 32 25.26 -5.55 18.87
CA GLY A 32 25.15 -4.16 19.33
C GLY A 32 23.85 -3.43 18.92
N PHE A 33 22.87 -4.14 18.36
CA PHE A 33 21.56 -3.60 18.02
C PHE A 33 20.54 -3.82 19.14
N ARG A 34 19.51 -2.97 19.22
CA ARG A 34 18.42 -3.11 20.20
C ARG A 34 17.06 -2.99 19.51
N LEU A 35 16.13 -3.84 19.91
CA LEU A 35 14.74 -3.75 19.48
C LEU A 35 14.02 -2.61 20.19
N SER A 36 13.27 -1.82 19.41
CA SER A 36 12.56 -0.65 19.93
C SER A 36 11.23 -1.05 20.56
N ARG A 37 11.22 -1.17 21.88
CA ARG A 37 10.03 -1.47 22.71
C ARG A 37 8.78 -0.64 22.41
N THR A 38 8.94 0.62 22.01
CA THR A 38 7.81 1.52 21.69
C THR A 38 7.32 1.44 20.25
N LYS A 39 8.11 0.84 19.35
CA LYS A 39 7.79 0.73 17.91
C LYS A 39 7.45 -0.69 17.51
N THR A 40 7.86 -1.68 18.31
CA THR A 40 7.48 -3.07 18.11
C THR A 40 6.01 -3.21 18.45
N GLU A 41 5.25 -3.65 17.47
CA GLU A 41 3.82 -3.94 17.56
C GLU A 41 3.62 -5.32 16.93
N TYR A 42 2.53 -6.00 17.28
CA TYR A 42 2.17 -7.25 16.61
C TYR A 42 0.76 -7.17 16.02
N LEU A 43 0.57 -7.87 14.91
CA LEU A 43 -0.70 -7.95 14.20
C LEU A 43 -1.00 -9.42 13.94
N ARG A 44 -2.23 -9.83 14.22
CA ARG A 44 -2.72 -11.19 13.95
C ARG A 44 -3.61 -11.14 12.72
N CYS A 45 -3.25 -11.90 11.69
CA CYS A 45 -4.10 -12.07 10.53
C CYS A 45 -5.04 -13.26 10.75
N LYS A 46 -6.36 -13.02 10.74
CA LYS A 46 -7.37 -14.08 10.84
C LYS A 46 -7.70 -14.60 9.44
N PHE A 47 -6.87 -15.49 8.92
CA PHE A 47 -7.12 -16.14 7.62
C PHE A 47 -7.98 -17.41 7.72
N SER A 48 -8.25 -17.89 8.94
CA SER A 48 -9.07 -19.07 9.22
C SER A 48 -9.91 -18.88 10.50
N ASP A 49 -11.05 -19.57 10.57
CA ASP A 49 -11.98 -19.56 11.72
C ASP A 49 -11.52 -20.44 12.89
N VAL A 50 -10.21 -20.68 13.03
CA VAL A 50 -9.68 -21.51 14.11
C VAL A 50 -9.95 -20.84 15.45
N VAL A 51 -10.61 -21.61 16.32
CA VAL A 51 -11.06 -21.24 17.66
C VAL A 51 -9.93 -20.63 18.48
N GLU A 52 -10.28 -19.63 19.28
CA GLU A 52 -9.37 -18.92 20.17
C GLU A 52 -8.61 -19.86 21.10
N GLU A 53 -7.33 -20.08 20.83
CA GLU A 53 -6.42 -20.49 21.89
C GLU A 53 -6.29 -19.34 22.90
N ALA A 54 -6.52 -19.65 24.17
CA ALA A 54 -6.41 -18.71 25.27
C ALA A 54 -5.08 -17.94 25.24
N ASP A 55 -5.20 -16.62 25.46
CA ASP A 55 -4.32 -15.72 26.22
C ASP A 55 -2.78 -15.82 26.15
N VAL A 56 -2.18 -16.34 25.08
CA VAL A 56 -0.75 -16.15 24.87
C VAL A 56 -0.48 -14.68 24.53
N GLU A 57 0.15 -13.95 25.44
CA GLU A 57 0.63 -12.59 25.18
C GLU A 57 1.93 -12.63 24.36
N VAL A 58 2.06 -11.72 23.41
CA VAL A 58 3.33 -11.51 22.70
C VAL A 58 4.19 -10.58 23.54
N ARG A 59 5.38 -11.01 23.94
CA ARG A 59 6.24 -10.28 24.88
C ARG A 59 7.65 -10.07 24.31
N LEU A 60 8.19 -8.88 24.50
CA LEU A 60 9.60 -8.58 24.29
C LEU A 60 10.28 -8.44 25.66
N ALA A 61 11.04 -9.46 26.05
CA ALA A 61 11.51 -9.64 27.42
C ALA A 61 10.34 -9.62 28.43
N THR A 62 10.25 -8.59 29.28
CA THR A 62 9.16 -8.45 30.26
C THR A 62 7.99 -7.60 29.78
N GLN A 63 8.10 -6.95 28.62
CA GLN A 63 7.08 -6.01 28.14
C GLN A 63 6.13 -6.68 27.16
N ILE A 64 4.83 -6.51 27.40
CA ILE A 64 3.78 -6.93 26.47
C ILE A 64 3.81 -6.01 25.25
N ILE A 65 3.90 -6.61 24.06
CA ILE A 65 3.86 -5.90 22.79
C ILE A 65 2.39 -5.58 22.50
N PRO A 66 2.03 -4.33 22.14
CA PRO A 66 0.66 -3.99 21.84
C PRO A 66 0.17 -4.68 20.56
N LYS A 67 -1.03 -5.27 20.63
CA LYS A 67 -1.75 -5.78 19.46
C LYS A 67 -2.29 -4.60 18.64
N ARG A 68 -2.20 -4.71 17.31
CA ARG A 68 -2.85 -3.81 16.36
C ARG A 68 -3.73 -4.57 15.37
N GLU A 69 -4.80 -3.92 14.96
CA GLU A 69 -5.69 -4.42 13.90
C GLU A 69 -5.17 -4.03 12.50
N SER A 70 -4.38 -2.96 12.40
CA SER A 70 -3.67 -2.60 11.18
C SER A 70 -2.26 -2.07 11.47
N PHE A 71 -1.35 -2.27 10.54
CA PHE A 71 0.04 -1.86 10.66
C PHE A 71 0.58 -1.33 9.33
N LYS A 72 1.39 -0.27 9.39
CA LYS A 72 2.02 0.31 8.19
C LYS A 72 3.41 -0.29 7.96
N TYR A 73 3.58 -1.00 6.86
CA TYR A 73 4.85 -1.59 6.44
C TYR A 73 5.26 -1.14 5.04
N LEU A 74 6.48 -0.60 4.89
CA LEU A 74 7.03 -0.11 3.62
C LEU A 74 6.06 0.78 2.82
N GLY A 75 5.31 1.61 3.54
CA GLY A 75 4.33 2.53 2.97
C GLY A 75 2.91 1.96 2.82
N SER A 76 2.72 0.64 2.82
CA SER A 76 1.40 0.00 2.71
C SER A 76 0.81 -0.30 4.07
N VAL A 77 -0.52 -0.32 4.16
CA VAL A 77 -1.26 -0.68 5.37
C VAL A 77 -1.71 -2.13 5.26
N ILE A 78 -1.33 -2.95 6.23
CA ILE A 78 -1.72 -4.35 6.34
C ILE A 78 -2.81 -4.42 7.41
N GLN A 79 -3.96 -5.03 7.09
CA GLN A 79 -5.06 -5.23 8.04
C GLN A 79 -5.12 -6.69 8.47
N GLY A 80 -5.35 -6.95 9.75
CA GLY A 80 -5.49 -8.29 10.31
C GLY A 80 -6.71 -9.06 9.79
N SER A 81 -7.71 -8.35 9.26
CA SER A 81 -8.85 -8.95 8.56
C SER A 81 -8.51 -9.50 7.17
N GLY A 82 -7.34 -9.15 6.61
CA GLY A 82 -6.98 -9.43 5.22
C GLY A 82 -7.66 -8.54 4.18
N ASP A 83 -8.49 -7.57 4.60
CA ASP A 83 -9.01 -6.55 3.68
C ASP A 83 -7.91 -5.52 3.32
N ILE A 84 -8.17 -4.76 2.26
CA ILE A 84 -7.29 -3.71 1.74
C ILE A 84 -7.92 -2.32 1.81
N ASP A 85 -9.07 -2.19 2.47
CA ASP A 85 -9.82 -0.94 2.52
C ASP A 85 -9.00 0.20 3.12
N GLU A 86 -8.23 -0.07 4.18
CA GLU A 86 -7.34 0.93 4.77
C GLU A 86 -6.18 1.29 3.84
N ASP A 87 -5.58 0.32 3.14
CA ASP A 87 -4.47 0.60 2.23
C ASP A 87 -4.94 1.40 1.01
N VAL A 88 -6.08 1.03 0.42
CA VAL A 88 -6.70 1.77 -0.69
C VAL A 88 -7.02 3.20 -0.26
N THR A 89 -7.58 3.39 0.93
CA THR A 89 -7.90 4.71 1.48
C THR A 89 -6.61 5.50 1.74
N HIS A 90 -5.57 4.87 2.29
CA HIS A 90 -4.28 5.47 2.50
C HIS A 90 -3.67 5.96 1.18
N ARG A 91 -3.63 5.11 0.14
CA ARG A 91 -3.09 5.45 -1.18
C ARG A 91 -3.85 6.57 -1.86
N ILE A 92 -5.17 6.58 -1.76
CA ILE A 92 -6.00 7.69 -2.24
C ILE A 92 -5.60 8.97 -1.50
N GLY A 93 -5.47 8.95 -0.18
CA GLY A 93 -5.07 10.10 0.63
C GLY A 93 -3.67 10.62 0.28
N VAL A 94 -2.67 9.74 0.18
CA VAL A 94 -1.30 10.12 -0.21
C VAL A 94 -1.27 10.70 -1.63
N SER A 95 -2.03 10.13 -2.55
CA SER A 95 -2.15 10.63 -3.93
C SER A 95 -2.78 12.01 -3.98
N TRP A 96 -3.84 12.24 -3.20
CA TRP A 96 -4.45 13.55 -3.03
C TRP A 96 -3.48 14.57 -2.45
N MET A 97 -2.63 14.16 -1.49
CA MET A 97 -1.61 15.04 -0.95
C MET A 97 -0.61 15.47 -2.04
N LYS A 98 -0.09 14.51 -2.81
CA LYS A 98 0.82 14.80 -3.94
C LYS A 98 0.17 15.69 -4.99
N TRP A 99 -1.10 15.46 -5.30
CA TRP A 99 -1.86 16.31 -6.20
C TRP A 99 -2.03 17.73 -5.64
N ARG A 100 -2.38 17.87 -4.36
CA ARG A 100 -2.63 19.15 -3.69
C ARG A 100 -1.38 20.02 -3.65
N LEU A 101 -0.21 19.44 -3.44
CA LEU A 101 1.08 20.16 -3.49
C LEU A 101 1.32 20.86 -4.83
N ALA A 102 0.80 20.31 -5.93
CA ALA A 102 0.93 20.89 -7.27
C ALA A 102 -0.33 21.66 -7.73
N SER A 103 -1.33 21.82 -6.86
CA SER A 103 -2.64 22.36 -7.25
C SER A 103 -2.58 23.77 -7.84
N GLY A 104 -1.65 24.62 -7.43
CA GLY A 104 -1.46 25.95 -8.02
C GLY A 104 -1.18 25.90 -9.53
N VAL A 105 -0.33 24.97 -9.97
CA VAL A 105 -0.01 24.77 -11.40
C VAL A 105 -1.10 23.95 -12.10
N LEU A 106 -1.62 22.91 -11.42
CA LEU A 106 -2.60 22.01 -12.01
C LEU A 106 -3.98 22.64 -12.20
N CYS A 107 -4.35 23.62 -11.39
CA CYS A 107 -5.63 24.33 -11.51
C CYS A 107 -5.53 25.59 -12.40
N ASP A 108 -4.33 26.04 -12.76
CA ASP A 108 -4.15 27.19 -13.65
C ASP A 108 -4.67 26.87 -15.07
N LYS A 109 -5.56 27.73 -15.59
CA LYS A 109 -6.15 27.60 -16.92
C LYS A 109 -5.13 27.81 -18.05
N LYS A 110 -4.03 28.53 -17.80
CA LYS A 110 -2.95 28.77 -18.76
C LYS A 110 -2.12 27.52 -19.03
N ILE A 111 -2.12 26.56 -18.11
CA ILE A 111 -1.35 25.32 -18.24
C ILE A 111 -2.08 24.34 -19.18
N PRO A 112 -1.43 23.84 -20.24
CA PRO A 112 -2.05 22.89 -21.16
C PRO A 112 -2.53 21.60 -20.47
N SER A 113 -3.74 21.13 -20.79
CA SER A 113 -4.32 19.92 -20.17
C SER A 113 -3.45 18.68 -20.33
N ARG A 114 -2.73 18.55 -21.45
CA ARG A 114 -1.79 17.44 -21.69
C ARG A 114 -0.60 17.44 -20.73
N LEU A 115 -0.14 18.61 -20.29
CA LEU A 115 0.93 18.72 -19.29
C LEU A 115 0.43 18.29 -17.91
N LYS A 116 -0.80 18.70 -17.54
CA LYS A 116 -1.47 18.24 -16.32
C LYS A 116 -1.63 16.71 -16.30
N GLY A 117 -1.99 16.12 -17.44
CA GLY A 117 -2.04 14.66 -17.59
C GLY A 117 -0.68 13.97 -17.46
N LYS A 118 0.41 14.57 -17.96
CA LYS A 118 1.78 14.08 -17.71
C LYS A 118 2.11 14.08 -16.23
N PHE A 119 1.82 15.16 -15.51
CA PHE A 119 2.02 15.22 -14.06
C PHE A 119 1.26 14.09 -13.35
N TYR A 120 -0.02 13.91 -13.66
CA TYR A 120 -0.83 12.83 -13.08
C TYR A 120 -0.18 11.46 -13.30
N ARG A 121 0.24 11.17 -14.54
CA ARG A 121 0.86 9.89 -14.90
C ARG A 121 2.18 9.63 -14.16
N VAL A 122 2.99 10.65 -13.91
CA VAL A 122 4.34 10.52 -13.35
C VAL A 122 4.33 10.58 -11.82
N VAL A 123 3.47 11.39 -11.21
CA VAL A 123 3.50 11.64 -9.75
C VAL A 123 2.33 10.99 -9.03
N VAL A 124 1.11 11.23 -9.51
CA VAL A 124 -0.10 10.83 -8.79
C VAL A 124 -0.40 9.35 -8.98
N ARG A 125 -0.38 8.86 -10.22
CA ARG A 125 -0.73 7.47 -10.52
C ARG A 125 0.20 6.45 -9.85
N PRO A 126 1.55 6.60 -9.88
CA PRO A 126 2.42 5.65 -9.19
C PRO A 126 2.18 5.65 -7.68
N THR A 127 1.91 6.82 -7.10
CA THR A 127 1.54 6.95 -5.67
C THR A 127 0.23 6.21 -5.36
N LEU A 128 -0.75 6.30 -6.26
CA LEU A 128 -2.07 5.70 -6.11
C LEU A 128 -2.06 4.17 -6.25
N LEU A 129 -1.19 3.65 -7.12
CA LEU A 129 -1.11 2.23 -7.46
C LEU A 129 0.05 1.50 -6.77
N TYR A 130 0.76 2.16 -5.86
CA TYR A 130 1.84 1.49 -5.14
C TYR A 130 1.30 0.31 -4.33
N GLY A 131 1.92 -0.86 -4.50
CA GLY A 131 1.52 -2.10 -3.82
C GLY A 131 0.25 -2.73 -4.38
N ALA A 132 -0.39 -2.12 -5.39
CA ALA A 132 -1.68 -2.58 -5.89
C ALA A 132 -1.60 -3.88 -6.71
N GLU A 133 -0.39 -4.31 -7.10
CA GLU A 133 -0.17 -5.62 -7.72
C GLU A 133 -0.47 -6.80 -6.80
N CYS A 134 -0.29 -6.62 -5.48
CA CYS A 134 -0.51 -7.63 -4.45
C CYS A 134 -1.89 -7.57 -3.80
N TRP A 135 -2.74 -6.62 -4.23
CA TRP A 135 -4.06 -6.44 -3.62
C TRP A 135 -5.06 -7.53 -4.06
N PRO A 136 -5.81 -8.15 -3.12
CA PRO A 136 -7.04 -8.89 -3.42
C PRO A 136 -8.19 -7.90 -3.74
N VAL A 137 -8.13 -7.27 -4.92
CA VAL A 137 -9.03 -6.19 -5.30
C VAL A 137 -10.48 -6.67 -5.54
N LYS A 138 -11.45 -6.10 -4.81
CA LYS A 138 -12.90 -6.20 -5.05
C LYS A 138 -13.40 -5.08 -5.97
N ASN A 139 -14.56 -5.24 -6.59
CA ASN A 139 -15.16 -4.19 -7.44
C ASN A 139 -15.35 -2.85 -6.71
N ALA A 140 -15.69 -2.88 -5.41
CA ALA A 140 -15.79 -1.69 -4.58
C ALA A 140 -14.46 -0.90 -4.51
N HIS A 141 -13.32 -1.61 -4.40
CA HIS A 141 -12.00 -0.99 -4.34
C HIS A 141 -11.63 -0.36 -5.69
N VAL A 142 -11.89 -1.05 -6.80
CA VAL A 142 -11.72 -0.50 -8.17
C VAL A 142 -12.53 0.77 -8.34
N GLN A 143 -13.78 0.77 -7.86
CA GLN A 143 -14.66 1.93 -7.95
C GLN A 143 -14.15 3.11 -7.11
N LYS A 144 -13.64 2.86 -5.88
CA LYS A 144 -13.00 3.90 -5.05
C LYS A 144 -11.83 4.57 -5.77
N LEU A 145 -10.94 3.78 -6.38
CA LEU A 145 -9.80 4.29 -7.16
C LEU A 145 -10.25 5.08 -8.39
N HIS A 146 -11.25 4.57 -9.12
CA HIS A 146 -11.81 5.23 -10.30
C HIS A 146 -12.43 6.59 -9.94
N VAL A 147 -13.22 6.66 -8.86
CA VAL A 147 -13.82 7.91 -8.37
C VAL A 147 -12.74 8.90 -7.96
N ALA A 148 -11.70 8.45 -7.25
CA ALA A 148 -10.58 9.30 -6.85
C ALA A 148 -9.82 9.86 -8.07
N GLU A 149 -9.47 9.01 -9.05
CA GLU A 149 -8.85 9.44 -10.32
C GLU A 149 -9.72 10.50 -11.00
N MET A 150 -10.98 10.19 -11.27
CA MET A 150 -11.83 11.09 -12.04
C MET A 150 -12.08 12.42 -11.34
N ARG A 151 -12.15 12.43 -10.00
CA ARG A 151 -12.26 13.68 -9.23
C ARG A 151 -11.00 14.55 -9.39
N MET A 152 -9.80 13.96 -9.28
CA MET A 152 -8.55 14.69 -9.53
C MET A 152 -8.46 15.20 -10.97
N LEU A 153 -8.76 14.37 -11.97
CA LEU A 153 -8.70 14.76 -13.39
C LEU A 153 -9.67 15.90 -13.74
N ARG A 154 -10.90 15.84 -13.22
CA ARG A 154 -11.91 16.89 -13.44
C ARG A 154 -11.49 18.21 -12.81
N TRP A 155 -11.01 18.19 -11.57
CA TRP A 155 -10.51 19.38 -10.89
C TRP A 155 -9.36 20.05 -11.66
N MET A 156 -8.40 19.28 -12.17
CA MET A 156 -7.33 19.83 -13.03
C MET A 156 -7.84 20.50 -14.30
N CYS A 157 -9.00 20.07 -14.80
CA CYS A 157 -9.64 20.65 -15.99
C CYS A 157 -10.64 21.77 -15.65
N GLY A 158 -10.82 22.10 -14.37
CA GLY A 158 -11.83 23.08 -13.93
C GLY A 158 -13.27 22.60 -14.09
N HIS A 159 -13.49 21.27 -14.14
CA HIS A 159 -14.81 20.68 -14.33
C HIS A 159 -15.37 20.11 -13.03
N THR A 160 -16.69 20.18 -12.90
CA THR A 160 -17.46 19.58 -11.80
C THR A 160 -18.26 18.38 -12.29
N ARG A 161 -19.05 17.77 -11.39
CA ARG A 161 -20.04 16.74 -11.79
C ARG A 161 -21.24 17.36 -12.51
N SER A 162 -21.56 18.62 -12.22
CA SER A 162 -22.72 19.33 -12.79
C SER A 162 -22.56 19.61 -14.29
N ASP A 163 -21.32 19.68 -14.77
CA ASP A 163 -21.03 19.89 -16.20
C ASP A 163 -21.45 18.70 -17.08
N LYS A 164 -21.80 17.55 -16.49
CA LYS A 164 -22.26 16.32 -17.18
C LYS A 164 -21.35 15.82 -18.32
N ILE A 165 -20.11 16.28 -18.38
CA ILE A 165 -19.10 15.82 -19.34
C ILE A 165 -18.79 14.34 -19.07
N ARG A 166 -18.73 13.50 -20.11
CA ARG A 166 -18.37 12.09 -19.99
C ARG A 166 -16.93 11.89 -19.48
N ASN A 167 -16.70 10.82 -18.72
CA ASN A 167 -15.38 10.54 -18.14
C ASN A 167 -14.31 10.29 -19.22
N GLU A 168 -14.70 9.65 -20.33
CA GLU A 168 -13.84 9.36 -21.48
C GLU A 168 -13.28 10.65 -22.08
N VAL A 169 -14.13 11.66 -22.27
CA VAL A 169 -13.74 12.97 -22.82
C VAL A 169 -12.71 13.68 -21.93
N ILE A 170 -12.89 13.62 -20.61
CA ILE A 170 -11.92 14.20 -19.66
C ILE A 170 -10.57 13.50 -19.80
N ARG A 171 -10.55 12.16 -19.83
CA ARG A 171 -9.33 11.36 -19.97
C ARG A 171 -8.60 11.62 -21.29
N GLU A 172 -9.35 11.75 -22.38
CA GLU A 172 -8.82 12.08 -23.70
C GLU A 172 -8.18 13.48 -23.70
N LYS A 173 -8.88 14.48 -23.15
CA LYS A 173 -8.40 15.86 -23.03
C LYS A 173 -7.05 15.95 -22.30
N VAL A 174 -6.89 15.21 -21.19
CA VAL A 174 -5.62 15.18 -20.44
C VAL A 174 -4.60 14.17 -20.99
N GLY A 175 -5.03 13.21 -21.83
CA GLY A 175 -4.16 12.18 -22.40
C GLY A 175 -3.72 11.11 -21.40
N VAL A 176 -4.65 10.62 -20.59
CA VAL A 176 -4.37 9.59 -19.57
C VAL A 176 -5.28 8.37 -19.75
N ALA A 177 -4.70 7.16 -19.67
CA ALA A 177 -5.46 5.92 -19.61
C ALA A 177 -6.24 5.80 -18.27
N SER A 178 -7.25 4.95 -18.21
CA SER A 178 -7.98 4.64 -16.96
C SER A 178 -7.06 4.02 -15.90
N VAL A 179 -7.21 4.42 -14.64
CA VAL A 179 -6.54 3.79 -13.49
C VAL A 179 -6.87 2.30 -13.39
N VAL A 180 -8.06 1.90 -13.79
CA VAL A 180 -8.50 0.49 -13.77
C VAL A 180 -7.67 -0.35 -14.76
N ASN A 181 -7.42 0.20 -15.96
CA ASN A 181 -6.58 -0.48 -16.95
C ASN A 181 -5.14 -0.57 -16.45
N LYS A 182 -4.62 0.50 -15.83
CA LYS A 182 -3.27 0.51 -15.28
C LYS A 182 -3.09 -0.41 -14.08
N LEU A 183 -4.11 -0.59 -13.25
CA LEU A 183 -4.14 -1.60 -12.20
C LEU A 183 -4.06 -3.01 -12.79
N ARG A 184 -4.85 -3.30 -13.83
CA ARG A 184 -4.80 -4.61 -14.53
C ARG A 184 -3.44 -4.87 -15.15
N GLU A 185 -2.88 -3.89 -15.86
CA GLU A 185 -1.54 -3.98 -16.45
C GLU A 185 -0.46 -4.27 -15.39
N ALA A 186 -0.50 -3.59 -14.24
CA ALA A 186 0.46 -3.82 -13.16
C ALA A 186 0.38 -5.25 -12.60
N ARG A 187 -0.84 -5.76 -12.37
CA ARG A 187 -1.06 -7.14 -11.90
C ARG A 187 -0.59 -8.18 -12.92
N LEU A 188 -0.83 -7.97 -14.20
CA LEU A 188 -0.37 -8.87 -15.25
C LEU A 188 1.16 -8.87 -15.38
N ARG A 189 1.80 -7.70 -15.26
CA ARG A 189 3.26 -7.60 -15.24
C ARG A 189 3.85 -8.36 -14.04
N TRP A 190 3.28 -8.15 -12.85
CA TRP A 190 3.70 -8.88 -11.65
C TRP A 190 3.55 -10.39 -11.81
N PHE A 191 2.41 -10.85 -12.34
CA PHE A 191 2.20 -12.27 -12.62
C PHE A 191 3.23 -12.84 -13.61
N GLY A 192 3.60 -12.08 -14.65
CA GLY A 192 4.69 -12.44 -15.55
C GLY A 192 6.01 -12.68 -14.82
N HIS A 193 6.41 -11.75 -13.95
CA HIS A 193 7.62 -11.89 -13.13
C HIS A 193 7.58 -13.12 -12.21
N VAL A 194 6.43 -13.40 -11.58
CA VAL A 194 6.27 -14.59 -10.74
C VAL A 194 6.42 -15.87 -11.56
N ARG A 195 5.84 -15.92 -12.77
CA ARG A 195 5.99 -17.09 -13.65
C ARG A 195 7.43 -17.31 -14.10
N GLU A 196 8.12 -16.25 -14.50
CA GLU A 196 9.53 -16.31 -14.92
C GLU A 196 10.43 -16.83 -13.79
N ALA A 197 10.22 -16.34 -12.56
CA ALA A 197 10.95 -16.78 -11.38
C ALA A 197 10.73 -18.27 -11.08
N LEU A 198 9.51 -18.77 -11.23
CA LEU A 198 9.17 -20.18 -11.02
C LEU A 198 9.68 -21.10 -12.15
N SER A 199 9.82 -20.58 -13.37
CA SER A 199 10.32 -21.35 -14.52
C SER A 199 11.85 -21.37 -14.64
N SER A 200 12.55 -20.48 -13.92
CA SER A 200 14.00 -20.44 -13.92
C SER A 200 14.53 -21.53 -12.99
N PRO A 201 15.45 -22.42 -13.42
CA PRO A 201 16.11 -23.32 -12.48
C PRO A 201 16.84 -22.44 -11.46
N VAL A 202 16.40 -22.51 -10.20
CA VAL A 202 17.02 -21.81 -9.08
C VAL A 202 18.52 -22.11 -9.16
N ARG A 203 19.34 -21.09 -9.44
CA ARG A 203 20.78 -21.20 -9.26
C ARG A 203 20.99 -21.37 -7.76
N SER A 204 21.19 -22.61 -7.34
CA SER A 204 21.78 -22.92 -6.05
C SER A 204 23.10 -22.16 -5.96
N ALA A 205 23.12 -21.17 -5.07
CA ALA A 205 24.32 -20.48 -4.63
C ALA A 205 24.73 -21.04 -3.27
#